data_AF-B2KDR4-F1
#
_entry.id   AF-B2KDR4-F1
#
_cell.length_a   1.000
_cell.length_b   1.000
_cell.length_c   1.000
_cell.angle_alpha   90.00
_cell.angle_beta   90.00
_cell.angle_gamma   90.00
#
_symmetry.space_group_name_H-M   'P 1'
#
loop_
_entity.id
_entity.type
_entity.pdbx_description
1 polymer ?
#
loop_
_entity_poly.entity_id
_entity_poly.type
_entity_poly.pdbx_seq_one_letter_code
_entity_poly.pdbx_strand_id
1 'polypeptide(L)'
;MQYIKTVEKSRIAETYINLKAIANAQEIYCMQTGAYTTLDNLDIVVKDTKNFTYTTDALNFIYATRANSPYDYKIELYFNNPSAGYTASKNVRRCRAFTNAKNKEICNSLGCENWPSDWCNLK
;
A
#
# COMPACT_ATOMS: atom_id res chain seq x y z
N MET A 1 20.18 15.58 -4.87
CA MET A 1 19.28 14.45 -5.23
C MET A 1 17.78 14.74 -4.98
N GLN A 2 17.31 15.99 -5.12
CA GLN A 2 15.89 16.33 -4.92
C GLN A 2 14.99 15.77 -6.03
N TYR A 3 15.50 15.72 -7.27
CA TYR A 3 14.79 15.16 -8.43
C TYR A 3 14.34 13.70 -8.23
N ILE A 4 15.23 12.83 -7.73
CA ILE A 4 14.92 11.41 -7.50
C ILE A 4 13.77 11.24 -6.50
N LYS A 5 13.76 12.05 -5.42
CA LYS A 5 12.68 12.03 -4.44
C LYS A 5 11.36 12.51 -5.04
N THR A 6 11.38 13.55 -5.88
CA THR A 6 10.17 14.05 -6.55
C THR A 6 9.58 13.01 -7.50
N VAL A 7 10.41 12.35 -8.31
CA VAL A 7 9.96 11.27 -9.21
C VAL A 7 9.38 10.11 -8.42
N GLU A 8 10.04 9.69 -7.34
CA GLU A 8 9.54 8.59 -6.51
C GLU A 8 8.22 8.95 -5.82
N LYS A 9 8.06 10.17 -5.29
CA LYS A 9 6.79 10.66 -4.74
C LYS A 9 5.66 10.64 -5.77
N SER A 10 5.95 11.04 -7.01
CA SER A 10 4.96 10.98 -8.10
C SER A 10 4.49 9.54 -8.33
N ARG A 11 5.42 8.59 -8.38
CA ARG A 11 5.07 7.16 -8.53
C ARG A 11 4.27 6.65 -7.35
N ILE A 12 4.66 7.01 -6.13
CA ILE A 12 3.92 6.64 -4.93
C ILE A 12 2.49 7.19 -4.98
N ALA A 13 2.30 8.42 -5.46
CA ALA A 13 0.96 8.99 -5.65
C ALA A 13 0.12 8.19 -6.66
N GLU A 14 0.70 7.78 -7.79
CA GLU A 14 0.04 6.87 -8.75
C GLU A 14 -0.29 5.51 -8.10
N THR A 15 0.66 4.94 -7.37
CA THR A 15 0.49 3.71 -6.60
C THR A 15 -0.68 3.81 -5.61
N TYR A 16 -0.85 4.95 -4.95
CA TYR A 16 -1.98 5.17 -4.06
C TYR A 16 -3.34 5.18 -4.76
N ILE A 17 -3.41 5.77 -5.96
CA ILE A 17 -4.63 5.78 -6.76
C ILE A 17 -5.04 4.34 -7.08
N ASN A 18 -4.07 3.52 -7.50
CA ASN A 18 -4.28 2.10 -7.77
C ASN A 18 -4.69 1.33 -6.51
N LEU A 19 -4.01 1.53 -5.38
CA LEU A 19 -4.40 0.89 -4.12
C LEU A 19 -5.85 1.26 -3.74
N LYS A 20 -6.25 2.53 -3.85
CA LYS A 20 -7.64 2.93 -3.58
C LYS A 20 -8.65 2.26 -4.53
N ALA A 21 -8.31 2.13 -5.82
CA ALA A 21 -9.17 1.45 -6.78
C ALA A 21 -9.34 -0.05 -6.42
N ILE A 22 -8.24 -0.72 -6.08
CA ILE A 22 -8.25 -2.12 -5.62
C ILE A 22 -9.08 -2.25 -4.32
N ALA A 23 -8.91 -1.33 -3.36
CA ALA A 23 -9.66 -1.33 -2.11
C ALA A 23 -11.18 -1.24 -2.35
N ASN A 24 -11.60 -0.34 -3.23
CA ASN A 24 -13.01 -0.17 -3.55
C ASN A 24 -13.59 -1.42 -4.22
N ALA A 25 -12.85 -2.05 -5.12
CA ALA A 25 -13.27 -3.28 -5.78
C ALA A 25 -13.35 -4.47 -4.80
N GLN A 26 -12.42 -4.56 -3.86
CA GLN A 26 -12.47 -5.53 -2.76
C GLN A 26 -13.74 -5.37 -1.92
N GLU A 27 -14.11 -4.14 -1.56
CA GLU A 27 -15.33 -3.88 -0.80
C GLU A 27 -16.59 -4.24 -1.62
N ILE A 28 -16.63 -3.93 -2.92
CA ILE A 28 -17.73 -4.32 -3.82
C ILE A 28 -17.86 -5.84 -3.90
N TYR A 29 -16.74 -6.54 -4.14
CA TYR A 29 -16.72 -8.00 -4.22
C TYR A 29 -17.17 -8.64 -2.91
N CYS A 30 -16.72 -8.10 -1.76
CA CYS A 30 -17.13 -8.57 -0.44
C CYS A 30 -18.61 -8.33 -0.16
N MET A 31 -19.18 -7.20 -0.60
CA MET A 31 -20.62 -6.95 -0.51
C MET A 31 -21.46 -7.96 -1.32
N GLN A 32 -20.91 -8.49 -2.41
CA GLN A 32 -21.60 -9.45 -3.28
C GLN A 32 -21.43 -10.91 -2.80
N THR A 33 -20.25 -11.27 -2.30
CA THR A 33 -19.88 -12.66 -2.02
C THR A 33 -19.72 -12.99 -0.54
N GLY A 34 -19.63 -11.96 0.32
CA GLY A 34 -19.38 -12.08 1.76
C GLY A 34 -17.90 -12.25 2.14
N ALA A 35 -16.97 -12.25 1.19
CA ALA A 35 -15.54 -12.42 1.45
C ALA A 35 -14.67 -11.54 0.54
N TYR A 36 -13.46 -11.20 0.99
CA TYR A 36 -12.43 -10.59 0.15
C TYR A 36 -11.73 -11.64 -0.72
N THR A 37 -11.06 -11.21 -1.79
CA THR A 37 -10.50 -12.13 -2.80
C THR A 37 -9.09 -11.72 -3.27
N THR A 38 -8.54 -12.46 -4.24
CA THR A 38 -7.28 -12.13 -4.90
C THR A 38 -7.47 -11.10 -6.01
N LEU A 39 -6.40 -10.39 -6.38
CA LEU A 39 -6.44 -9.34 -7.42
C LEU A 39 -7.04 -9.84 -8.76
N ASP A 40 -6.74 -11.07 -9.17
CA ASP A 40 -7.20 -11.66 -10.43
C ASP A 40 -8.72 -11.87 -10.50
N ASN A 41 -9.40 -11.90 -9.35
CA ASN A 41 -10.85 -12.06 -9.26
C ASN A 41 -11.60 -10.72 -9.18
N LEU A 42 -10.88 -9.60 -9.19
CA LEU A 42 -11.49 -8.27 -9.17
C LEU A 42 -11.66 -7.75 -10.59
N ASP A 43 -12.86 -7.25 -10.90
CA ASP A 43 -13.14 -6.58 -12.18
C ASP A 43 -12.62 -5.14 -12.16
N ILE A 44 -11.29 -4.98 -12.24
CA ILE A 44 -10.61 -3.69 -12.28
C ILE A 44 -9.41 -3.69 -13.21
N VAL A 45 -9.09 -2.50 -13.72
CA VAL A 45 -7.84 -2.26 -14.43
C VAL A 45 -6.91 -1.46 -13.53
N VAL A 46 -5.80 -2.08 -13.14
CA VAL A 46 -4.73 -1.42 -12.37
C VAL A 46 -3.72 -0.83 -13.36
N LYS A 47 -3.42 0.46 -13.23
CA LYS A 47 -2.39 1.09 -14.08
C LYS A 47 -1.01 0.61 -13.64
N ASP A 48 -0.17 0.22 -14.58
CA ASP A 48 1.23 -0.09 -14.27
C ASP A 48 1.96 1.14 -13.75
N THR A 49 2.48 1.05 -12.52
CA THR A 49 3.38 2.04 -11.95
C THR A 49 4.78 1.47 -11.92
N LYS A 50 5.73 2.18 -12.55
CA LYS A 50 7.10 1.69 -12.73
C LYS A 50 7.74 1.24 -11.41
N ASN A 51 8.21 -0.01 -11.38
CA ASN A 51 8.84 -0.70 -10.24
C ASN A 51 7.94 -1.01 -9.04
N PHE A 52 6.62 -0.90 -9.18
CA PHE A 52 5.67 -1.32 -8.17
C PHE A 52 4.92 -2.58 -8.62
N THR A 53 4.72 -3.50 -7.68
CA THR A 53 3.88 -4.68 -7.86
C THR A 53 2.77 -4.65 -6.81
N TYR A 54 1.53 -4.86 -7.23
CA TYR A 54 0.36 -4.83 -6.35
C TYR A 54 0.03 -6.23 -5.87
N THR A 55 -0.38 -6.35 -4.61
CA THR A 55 -0.77 -7.62 -4.01
C THR A 55 -1.90 -7.40 -3.02
N THR A 56 -2.84 -8.33 -3.02
CA THR A 56 -3.95 -8.40 -2.06
C THR A 56 -3.59 -9.41 -0.97
N ASP A 57 -3.52 -8.97 0.28
CA ASP A 57 -3.61 -9.87 1.41
C ASP A 57 -5.12 -10.04 1.68
N ALA A 58 -5.66 -11.20 1.31
CA ALA A 58 -7.10 -11.48 1.34
C ALA A 58 -7.74 -11.35 2.73
N LEU A 59 -6.93 -11.13 3.77
CA LEU A 59 -7.41 -10.93 5.11
C LEU A 59 -7.55 -9.43 5.41
N ASN A 60 -6.50 -8.61 5.36
CA ASN A 60 -6.52 -7.37 6.16
C ASN A 60 -6.13 -6.08 5.43
N PHE A 61 -5.43 -6.19 4.30
CA PHE A 61 -4.91 -5.03 3.58
C PHE A 61 -4.51 -5.39 2.15
N ILE A 62 -4.34 -4.37 1.34
CA ILE A 62 -3.59 -4.45 0.08
C ILE A 62 -2.30 -3.70 0.23
N TYR A 63 -1.33 -4.09 -0.58
CA TYR A 63 -0.08 -3.39 -0.61
C TYR A 63 0.52 -3.34 -2.01
N ALA A 64 1.35 -2.33 -2.21
CA ALA A 64 2.22 -2.23 -3.36
C ALA A 64 3.66 -2.33 -2.87
N THR A 65 4.41 -3.28 -3.44
CA THR A 65 5.82 -3.47 -3.15
C THR A 65 6.65 -2.71 -4.16
N ARG A 66 7.53 -1.83 -3.67
CA ARG A 66 8.58 -1.20 -4.46
C ARG A 66 9.80 -2.11 -4.44
N ALA A 67 9.99 -2.93 -5.48
CA ALA A 67 11.12 -3.85 -5.57
C ALA A 67 12.09 -3.41 -6.69
N ASN A 68 13.15 -2.68 -6.35
CA ASN A 68 14.34 -2.49 -7.20
C ASN A 68 15.44 -1.77 -6.40
N SER A 69 16.67 -2.29 -6.41
CA SER A 69 17.82 -1.66 -5.73
C SER A 69 17.95 -0.18 -6.11
N PRO A 70 18.13 0.76 -5.14
CA PRO A 70 18.37 0.53 -3.72
C PRO A 70 17.10 0.56 -2.83
N TYR A 71 15.90 0.53 -3.42
CA TYR A 71 14.63 0.68 -2.71
C TYR A 71 13.90 -0.65 -2.53
N ASP A 72 13.46 -0.87 -1.30
CA ASP A 72 12.69 -2.05 -0.88
C ASP A 72 11.72 -1.69 0.25
N TYR A 73 10.54 -1.20 -0.13
CA TYR A 73 9.50 -0.78 0.80
C TYR A 73 8.11 -1.16 0.29
N LYS A 74 7.15 -1.20 1.21
CA LYS A 74 5.73 -1.43 0.90
C LYS A 74 4.91 -0.21 1.26
N ILE A 75 3.91 0.05 0.44
CA ILE A 75 2.82 0.95 0.77
C ILE A 75 1.58 0.09 1.02
N GLU A 76 1.04 0.13 2.23
CA GLU A 76 -0.09 -0.69 2.65
C GLU A 76 -1.33 0.18 2.84
N LEU A 77 -2.48 -0.34 2.44
CA LEU A 77 -3.80 0.27 2.66
C LEU A 77 -4.72 -0.77 3.30
N TYR A 78 -5.19 -0.47 4.51
CA TYR A 78 -6.02 -1.37 5.31
C TYR A 78 -7.51 -1.16 5.04
N PHE A 79 -8.24 -2.28 5.03
CA PHE A 79 -9.70 -2.32 4.90
C PHE A 79 -10.38 -2.53 6.24
N ASN A 80 -11.70 -2.35 6.28
CA ASN A 80 -12.46 -2.80 7.42
C ASN A 80 -12.79 -4.29 7.24
N ASN A 81 -11.93 -5.19 7.73
CA ASN A 81 -12.27 -6.61 7.82
C ASN A 81 -12.58 -6.99 9.28
N PRO A 82 -13.86 -7.17 9.65
CA PRO A 82 -14.25 -7.59 11.00
C PRO A 82 -13.73 -8.99 11.35
N SER A 83 -13.55 -9.87 10.37
CA SER A 83 -13.06 -11.25 10.57
C SER A 83 -11.56 -11.33 10.87
N ALA A 84 -10.83 -10.23 10.67
CA ALA A 84 -9.40 -10.13 10.89
C ALA A 84 -8.97 -10.28 12.36
N GLY A 85 -9.90 -10.15 13.32
CA GLY A 85 -9.61 -10.08 14.76
C GLY A 85 -8.81 -8.84 15.19
N TYR A 86 -8.10 -8.20 14.26
CA TYR A 86 -7.41 -6.94 14.44
C TYR A 86 -8.33 -5.79 14.05
N THR A 87 -8.36 -4.77 14.89
CA THR A 87 -8.88 -3.43 14.65
C THR A 87 -8.20 -2.77 13.44
N ALA A 88 -8.41 -3.32 12.24
CA ALA A 88 -7.99 -2.72 10.99
C ALA A 88 -8.75 -1.41 10.86
N SER A 89 -8.09 -0.30 11.16
CA SER A 89 -8.70 1.01 11.04
C SER A 89 -8.77 1.30 9.55
N LYS A 90 -9.98 1.17 8.98
CA LYS A 90 -10.27 1.44 7.58
C LYS A 90 -9.52 2.69 7.11
N ASN A 91 -8.91 2.62 5.93
CA ASN A 91 -8.13 3.71 5.33
C ASN A 91 -6.83 4.07 6.03
N VAL A 92 -6.36 3.28 7.01
CA VAL A 92 -4.99 3.42 7.51
C VAL A 92 -4.02 3.12 6.37
N ARG A 93 -3.14 4.10 6.13
CA ARG A 93 -2.04 4.01 5.20
C ARG A 93 -0.77 3.75 5.99
N ARG A 94 -0.01 2.73 5.61
CA ARG A 94 1.31 2.48 6.18
C ARG A 94 2.39 2.49 5.12
N CYS A 95 3.57 2.95 5.52
CA CYS A 95 4.80 2.74 4.80
C CYS A 95 5.65 1.75 5.59
N ARG A 96 6.09 0.68 4.96
CA ARG A 96 6.95 -0.33 5.57
C ARG A 96 8.31 -0.32 4.89
N ALA A 97 9.36 0.00 5.63
CA ALA A 97 10.72 0.13 5.14
C ALA A 97 11.64 -0.88 5.84
N PHE A 98 12.03 -1.93 5.14
CA PHE A 98 12.89 -2.97 5.69
C PHE A 98 14.34 -2.50 5.75
N THR A 99 14.86 -2.31 6.98
CA THR A 99 16.30 -2.15 7.35
C THR A 99 17.15 -1.05 6.69
N ASN A 100 16.70 -0.41 5.61
CA ASN A 100 17.50 0.53 4.82
C ASN A 100 17.08 2.00 5.09
N ALA A 101 18.04 2.83 5.49
CA ALA A 101 17.84 4.25 5.78
C ALA A 101 17.21 5.04 4.61
N LYS A 102 17.51 4.66 3.35
CA LYS A 102 16.94 5.30 2.15
C LYS A 102 15.43 5.03 2.03
N ASN A 103 14.97 3.85 2.43
CA ASN A 103 13.54 3.51 2.42
C ASN A 103 12.80 4.34 3.47
N LYS A 104 13.38 4.47 4.67
CA LYS A 104 12.83 5.34 5.72
C LYS A 104 12.79 6.79 5.28
N GLU A 105 13.80 7.29 4.59
CA GLU A 105 13.82 8.66 4.05
C GLU A 105 12.67 8.91 3.05
N ILE A 106 12.38 7.94 2.17
CA ILE A 106 11.23 8.01 1.28
C ILE A 106 9.93 8.03 2.07
N CYS A 107 9.72 7.08 2.99
CA CYS A 107 8.53 7.03 3.84
C CYS A 107 8.34 8.33 4.65
N ASN A 108 9.40 8.87 5.25
CA ASN A 108 9.38 10.16 5.96
C ASN A 108 8.92 11.30 5.05
N SER A 109 9.37 11.28 3.80
CA SER A 109 8.97 12.28 2.81
C SER A 109 7.49 12.21 2.42
N LEU A 110 6.80 11.12 2.77
CA LEU A 110 5.35 10.91 2.61
C LEU A 110 4.54 11.28 3.86
N GLY A 111 5.18 11.81 4.91
CA GLY A 111 4.50 12.18 6.16
C GLY A 111 4.57 11.12 7.26
N CYS A 112 5.52 10.18 7.15
CA CYS A 112 5.85 9.27 8.23
C CYS A 112 6.68 10.00 9.31
N GLU A 113 6.16 10.07 10.53
CA GLU A 113 6.81 10.76 11.64
C GLU A 113 7.27 9.82 12.76
N ASN A 114 6.53 8.72 12.99
CA ASN A 114 6.76 7.80 14.10
C ASN A 114 7.00 6.37 13.59
N TRP A 115 8.13 5.79 13.96
CA TRP A 115 8.53 4.43 13.59
C TRP A 115 8.46 3.50 14.81
N PRO A 116 7.32 2.87 15.10
CA PRO A 116 7.24 1.84 16.15
C PRO A 116 8.09 0.60 15.84
N SER A 117 8.37 0.34 14.55
CA SER A 117 9.21 -0.77 14.10
C SER A 117 9.75 -0.51 12.68
N ASP A 118 9.67 -1.50 11.78
CA ASP A 118 9.96 -1.40 10.35
C ASP A 118 8.83 -0.72 9.53
N TRP A 119 7.77 -0.27 10.19
CA TRP A 119 6.64 0.43 9.57
C TRP A 119 6.29 1.72 10.30
N CYS A 120 5.53 2.57 9.62
CA CYS A 120 4.90 3.75 10.18
C CYS A 120 3.57 4.09 9.49
N ASN A 121 2.69 4.78 10.23
CA ASN A 121 1.47 5.31 9.65
C ASN A 121 1.77 6.60 8.86
N LEU A 122 1.05 6.78 7.76
CA LEU A 122 1.13 7.96 6.91
C LEU A 122 -0.07 8.86 7.14
N LYS A 123 0.19 10.16 7.23
CA LYS A 123 -0.83 11.19 7.41
C LYS A 123 -1.64 11.45 6.13
#